data_AF-A0A816GCD5-F1
#
_entry.id   AF-A0A816GCD5-F1
#
_cell.length_a   1.000
_cell.length_b   1.000
_cell.length_c   1.000
_cell.angle_alpha   90.00
_cell.angle_beta   90.00
_cell.angle_gamma   90.00
#
_symmetry.space_group_name_H-M   'P 1'
#
loop_
_entity.id
_entity.type
_entity.pdbx_description
1 polymer ?
#
loop_
_entity_poly.entity_id
_entity_poly.type
_entity_poly.pdbx_seq_one_letter_code
_entity_poly.pdbx_strand_id
1 'polypeptide(L)'
;KFIDVWERMTSSNFDRTKPIFLFNDGPVTVAAKQGGIPFLEDIDLPTQAVIERLNPMLESSPTFVLTEDITSHTEKSQLDITLSNQFQIFASIHEEQSQQLLKLNPATRSRFTEIYVPIYSEKIFKILSNQNLTNME
;
A
#
# COMPACT_ATOMS: atom_id res chain seq x y z
N LYS A 1 -10.07 27.04 7.18
CA LYS A 1 -9.15 26.11 6.46
C LYS A 1 -9.02 26.46 4.98
N PHE A 2 -10.09 26.40 4.15
CA PHE A 2 -9.97 26.70 2.71
C PHE A 2 -9.80 28.20 2.41
N ILE A 3 -10.50 29.06 3.15
CA ILE A 3 -10.40 30.52 3.06
C ILE A 3 -8.99 31.01 3.41
N ASP A 4 -8.38 30.47 4.48
CA ASP A 4 -7.01 30.80 4.89
C ASP A 4 -5.97 30.45 3.80
N VAL A 5 -6.18 29.34 3.08
CA VAL A 5 -5.31 28.93 1.96
C VAL A 5 -5.45 29.90 0.77
N TRP A 6 -6.68 30.28 0.44
CA TRP A 6 -6.96 31.22 -0.66
C TRP A 6 -6.39 32.61 -0.39
N GLU A 7 -6.55 33.13 0.83
CA GLU A 7 -5.95 34.40 1.24
C GLU A 7 -4.42 34.35 1.18
N ARG A 8 -3.81 33.22 1.58
CA ARG A 8 -2.35 33.04 1.46
C ARG A 8 -1.89 33.03 0.01
N MET A 9 -2.60 32.37 -0.89
CA MET A 9 -2.28 32.31 -2.33
C MET A 9 -2.43 33.66 -3.03
N THR A 10 -3.39 34.48 -2.61
CA THR A 10 -3.73 35.76 -3.27
C THR A 10 -3.05 36.97 -2.65
N SER A 11 -2.39 36.80 -1.49
CA SER A 11 -1.62 37.87 -0.84
C SER A 11 -0.44 38.32 -1.71
N SER A 12 -0.19 39.63 -1.75
CA SER A 12 0.93 40.24 -2.47
C SER A 12 2.32 39.78 -1.98
N ASN A 13 2.40 39.27 -0.73
CA ASN A 13 3.62 38.72 -0.13
C ASN A 13 3.69 37.20 -0.20
N PHE A 14 2.94 36.55 -1.09
CA PHE A 14 2.97 35.10 -1.23
C PHE A 14 4.37 34.61 -1.63
N ASP A 15 5.05 33.96 -0.68
CA ASP A 15 6.34 33.33 -0.89
C ASP A 15 6.17 32.07 -1.75
N ARG A 16 6.40 32.23 -3.06
CA ARG A 16 6.32 31.15 -4.04
C ARG A 16 7.37 30.06 -3.82
N THR A 17 8.35 30.27 -2.94
CA THR A 17 9.36 29.25 -2.59
C THR A 17 8.86 28.27 -1.53
N LYS A 18 7.75 28.56 -0.84
CA LYS A 18 7.18 27.69 0.20
C LYS A 18 5.97 26.90 -0.33
N PRO A 19 6.02 25.56 -0.28
CA PRO A 19 4.88 24.74 -0.70
C PRO A 19 3.67 24.95 0.22
N ILE A 20 2.49 25.08 -0.37
CA ILE A 20 1.22 25.21 0.37
C ILE A 20 0.66 23.83 0.74
N PHE A 21 0.90 22.85 -0.12
CA PHE A 21 0.58 21.45 0.09
C PHE A 21 1.88 20.66 0.18
N LEU A 22 1.96 19.78 1.17
CA LEU A 22 3.07 18.86 1.35
C LEU A 22 2.54 17.45 1.10
N PHE A 23 3.36 16.63 0.43
CA PHE A 23 3.09 15.20 0.42
C PHE A 23 3.24 14.66 1.83
N ASN A 24 2.28 13.83 2.24
CA ASN A 24 2.33 13.15 3.53
C ASN A 24 2.48 11.66 3.27
N ASP A 25 3.53 11.08 3.83
CA ASP A 25 3.77 9.65 3.68
C ASP A 25 2.62 8.82 4.27
N GLY A 26 2.20 7.82 3.50
CA GLY A 26 1.21 6.82 3.89
C GLY A 26 1.87 5.50 4.30
N PRO A 27 1.10 4.51 4.76
CA PRO A 27 1.66 3.24 5.26
C PRO A 27 2.60 2.54 4.27
N VAL A 28 2.23 2.49 2.99
CA VAL A 28 3.05 1.89 1.93
C VAL A 28 4.31 2.69 1.67
N THR A 29 4.23 4.03 1.64
CA THR A 29 5.40 4.88 1.34
C THR A 29 6.38 4.90 2.52
N VAL A 30 5.89 4.90 3.75
CA VAL A 30 6.70 4.71 4.97
C VAL A 30 7.42 3.37 4.91
N ALA A 31 6.70 2.27 4.65
CA ALA A 31 7.29 0.95 4.60
C ALA A 31 8.32 0.83 3.46
N ALA A 32 8.02 1.39 2.28
CA ALA A 32 8.94 1.47 1.15
C ALA A 32 10.27 2.14 1.52
N LYS A 33 10.19 3.31 2.18
CA LYS A 33 11.37 4.09 2.61
C LYS A 33 12.15 3.42 3.75
N GLN A 34 11.48 2.69 4.64
CA GLN A 34 12.07 2.12 5.86
C GLN A 34 12.39 0.62 5.76
N GLY A 35 12.04 -0.06 4.67
CA GLY A 35 12.17 -1.51 4.54
C GLY A 35 11.19 -2.31 5.38
N GLY A 36 9.98 -1.78 5.56
CA GLY A 36 8.89 -2.46 6.26
C GLY A 36 8.17 -3.49 5.40
N ILE A 37 7.22 -4.19 6.02
CA ILE A 37 6.43 -5.25 5.38
C ILE A 37 4.95 -4.89 5.50
N PRO A 38 4.38 -4.10 4.56
CA PRO A 38 2.97 -3.77 4.62
C PRO A 38 2.12 -5.01 4.31
N PHE A 39 1.01 -5.14 5.03
CA PHE A 39 -0.03 -6.13 4.78
C PHE A 39 -1.24 -5.45 4.14
N LEU A 40 -1.57 -5.86 2.92
CA LEU A 40 -2.67 -5.33 2.12
C LEU A 40 -3.88 -6.26 2.27
N GLU A 41 -4.73 -5.95 3.24
CA GLU A 41 -5.99 -6.66 3.43
C GLU A 41 -6.94 -6.41 2.26
N ASP A 42 -7.58 -7.48 1.80
CA ASP A 42 -8.62 -7.43 0.77
C ASP A 42 -8.21 -6.66 -0.49
N ILE A 43 -7.04 -7.04 -1.04
CA ILE A 43 -6.43 -6.36 -2.19
C ILE A 43 -7.29 -6.41 -3.46
N ASP A 44 -8.32 -7.25 -3.50
CA ASP A 44 -9.26 -7.40 -4.61
C ASP A 44 -10.48 -6.47 -4.53
N LEU A 45 -10.67 -5.73 -3.41
CA LEU A 45 -11.74 -4.74 -3.27
C LEU A 45 -11.47 -3.42 -4.00
N PRO A 46 -10.25 -2.84 -3.98
CA PRO A 46 -9.96 -1.61 -4.71
C PRO A 46 -10.10 -1.76 -6.23
N THR A 47 -10.25 -0.62 -6.91
CA THR A 47 -10.29 -0.61 -8.37
C THR A 47 -8.94 -1.00 -8.97
N GLN A 48 -8.96 -1.56 -10.19
CA GLN A 48 -7.74 -1.98 -10.88
C GLN A 48 -6.70 -0.86 -11.01
N ALA A 49 -7.14 0.40 -11.19
CA ALA A 49 -6.24 1.55 -11.27
C ALA A 49 -5.43 1.78 -9.97
N VAL A 50 -6.00 1.45 -8.80
CA VAL A 50 -5.28 1.52 -7.52
C VAL A 50 -4.20 0.45 -7.45
N ILE A 51 -4.55 -0.76 -7.86
CA ILE A 51 -3.63 -1.91 -7.86
C ILE A 51 -2.50 -1.73 -8.88
N GLU A 52 -2.81 -1.13 -10.04
CA GLU A 52 -1.81 -0.83 -11.06
C GLU A 52 -0.73 0.14 -10.58
N ARG A 53 -1.06 1.04 -9.64
CA ARG A 53 -0.06 1.93 -9.01
C ARG A 53 0.91 1.17 -8.10
N LEU A 54 0.56 -0.04 -7.65
CA LEU A 54 1.44 -0.90 -6.85
C LEU A 54 2.32 -1.81 -7.71
N ASN A 55 1.97 -2.03 -8.98
CA ASN A 55 2.70 -2.95 -9.87
C ASN A 55 4.22 -2.72 -9.87
N PRO A 56 4.74 -1.47 -9.94
CA PRO A 56 6.18 -1.24 -9.90
C PRO A 56 6.85 -1.80 -8.64
N MET A 57 6.15 -1.80 -7.50
CA MET A 57 6.64 -2.34 -6.23
C MET A 57 6.58 -3.88 -6.15
N LEU A 58 5.79 -4.50 -7.03
CA LEU A 58 5.56 -5.95 -7.08
C LEU A 58 6.39 -6.63 -8.18
N GLU A 59 7.18 -5.87 -8.95
CA GLU A 59 8.07 -6.40 -9.97
C GLU A 59 9.33 -7.03 -9.36
N SER A 60 10.02 -7.86 -10.15
CA SER A 60 11.26 -8.55 -9.72
C SER A 60 12.39 -7.58 -9.36
N SER A 61 12.40 -6.40 -9.98
CA SER A 61 13.24 -5.26 -9.63
C SER A 61 12.32 -4.13 -9.18
N PRO A 62 11.92 -4.12 -7.90
CA PRO A 62 10.83 -3.27 -7.48
C PRO A 62 11.27 -1.81 -7.47
N THR A 63 10.41 -0.94 -7.99
CA THR A 63 10.60 0.51 -8.03
C THR A 63 9.39 1.21 -7.45
N PHE A 64 9.57 2.42 -6.94
CA PHE A 64 8.45 3.21 -6.44
C PHE A 64 8.64 4.69 -6.73
N VAL A 65 7.78 5.24 -7.59
CA VAL A 65 7.85 6.64 -8.03
C VAL A 65 6.70 7.42 -7.41
N LEU A 66 7.02 8.48 -6.65
CA LEU A 66 6.02 9.36 -6.05
C LEU A 66 5.85 10.64 -6.87
N THR A 67 5.07 10.55 -7.93
CA THR A 67 4.76 11.73 -8.78
C THR A 67 3.95 12.80 -8.06
N GLU A 68 3.26 12.44 -6.98
CA GLU A 68 2.47 13.37 -6.17
C GLU A 68 3.33 14.22 -5.21
N ASP A 69 4.58 13.81 -4.95
CA ASP A 69 5.48 14.57 -4.10
C ASP A 69 6.14 15.72 -4.86
N ILE A 70 5.39 16.82 -4.99
CA ILE A 70 5.86 18.07 -5.59
C ILE A 70 6.90 18.80 -4.74
N THR A 71 7.24 18.32 -3.55
CA THR A 71 8.28 18.95 -2.72
C THR A 71 9.68 18.47 -3.10
N SER A 72 9.76 17.32 -3.78
CA SER A 72 10.98 16.71 -4.30
C SER A 72 11.52 17.37 -5.60
N HIS A 73 11.34 18.70 -5.75
CA HIS A 73 11.80 19.44 -6.95
C HIS A 73 13.31 19.71 -6.98
N THR A 74 14.09 19.20 -6.03
CA THR A 74 15.55 19.23 -6.07
C THR A 74 16.06 17.98 -6.79
N GLU A 75 16.22 18.11 -8.10
CA GLU A 75 16.83 17.12 -9.02
C GLU A 75 15.94 15.91 -9.36
N LYS A 76 15.88 15.58 -10.66
CA LYS A 76 15.04 14.53 -11.27
C LYS A 76 15.21 13.11 -10.66
N SER A 77 16.20 12.94 -9.79
CA SER A 77 16.61 11.70 -9.13
C SER A 77 15.87 11.40 -7.82
N GLN A 78 15.07 12.33 -7.27
CA GLN A 78 14.48 12.17 -5.93
C GLN A 78 13.01 11.70 -5.91
N LEU A 79 12.37 11.57 -7.08
CA LEU A 79 11.03 10.97 -7.22
C LEU A 79 11.06 9.44 -7.05
N ASP A 80 12.22 8.84 -7.30
CA ASP A 80 12.46 7.41 -7.17
C ASP A 80 12.79 7.08 -5.72
N ILE A 81 11.87 6.40 -5.04
CA ILE A 81 12.15 5.80 -3.75
C ILE A 81 12.89 4.50 -4.00
N THR A 82 14.15 4.46 -3.56
CA THR A 82 14.90 3.21 -3.47
C THR A 82 14.23 2.33 -2.42
N LEU A 83 13.63 1.23 -2.86
CA LEU A 83 13.07 0.24 -1.95
C LEU A 83 14.22 -0.49 -1.25
N SER A 84 14.11 -0.59 0.07
CA SER A 84 15.06 -1.40 0.84
C SER A 84 14.95 -2.87 0.44
N ASN A 85 16.08 -3.60 0.49
CA ASN A 85 16.10 -5.05 0.26
C ASN A 85 15.24 -5.85 1.26
N GLN A 86 14.84 -5.25 2.38
CA GLN A 86 13.93 -5.89 3.35
C GLN A 86 12.45 -5.69 3.01
N PHE A 87 12.13 -4.78 2.09
CA PHE A 87 10.77 -4.47 1.71
C PHE A 87 10.08 -5.66 1.04
N GLN A 88 8.95 -6.08 1.58
CA GLN A 88 8.13 -7.18 1.06
C GLN A 88 6.66 -6.83 1.25
N ILE A 89 5.80 -7.23 0.32
CA ILE A 89 4.36 -7.00 0.41
C ILE A 89 3.66 -8.33 0.68
N PHE A 90 2.83 -8.37 1.72
CA PHE A 90 1.83 -9.43 1.89
C PHE A 90 0.47 -8.88 1.53
N ALA A 91 -0.39 -9.72 0.98
CA ALA A 91 -1.76 -9.37 0.66
C ALA A 91 -2.68 -10.54 0.97
N SER A 92 -3.92 -10.24 1.35
CA SER A 92 -4.98 -11.24 1.50
C SER A 92 -6.12 -10.98 0.53
N ILE A 93 -6.81 -12.06 0.19
CA ILE A 93 -8.09 -12.04 -0.49
C ILE A 93 -8.97 -13.02 0.25
N HIS A 94 -10.12 -12.56 0.70
CA HIS A 94 -11.13 -13.46 1.26
C HIS A 94 -11.98 -14.03 0.12
N GLU A 95 -11.81 -15.31 -0.17
CA GLU A 95 -12.68 -16.03 -1.08
C GLU A 95 -13.98 -16.41 -0.35
N GLU A 96 -15.03 -15.60 -0.48
CA GLU A 96 -16.37 -16.02 -0.05
C GLU A 96 -16.85 -17.20 -0.91
N GLN A 97 -17.57 -18.15 -0.30
CA GLN A 97 -18.13 -19.36 -0.93
C GLN A 97 -19.07 -19.09 -2.14
N SER A 98 -19.33 -17.84 -2.51
CA SER A 98 -20.28 -17.41 -3.52
C SER A 98 -19.64 -17.00 -4.84
N GLN A 99 -18.84 -17.87 -5.46
CA GLN A 99 -18.49 -17.82 -6.91
C GLN A 99 -18.02 -16.46 -7.47
N GLN A 100 -17.53 -15.53 -6.66
CA GLN A 100 -16.86 -14.35 -7.21
C GLN A 100 -15.45 -14.77 -7.59
N LEU A 101 -15.28 -15.03 -8.89
CA LEU A 101 -13.97 -15.09 -9.53
C LEU A 101 -13.10 -13.97 -8.96
N LEU A 102 -11.89 -14.33 -8.52
CA LEU A 102 -10.90 -13.39 -7.99
C LEU A 102 -10.89 -12.12 -8.85
N LYS A 103 -11.14 -10.96 -8.24
CA LYS A 103 -11.24 -9.68 -8.97
C LYS A 103 -9.89 -9.13 -9.42
N LEU A 104 -8.79 -9.83 -9.09
CA LEU A 104 -7.47 -9.52 -9.62
C LEU A 104 -7.28 -10.08 -11.03
N ASN A 105 -6.83 -9.21 -11.94
CA ASN A 105 -6.48 -9.64 -13.28
C ASN A 105 -5.26 -10.60 -13.26
N PRO A 106 -5.08 -11.43 -14.30
CA PRO A 106 -3.95 -12.38 -14.37
C PRO A 106 -2.56 -11.74 -14.26
N ALA A 107 -2.39 -10.51 -14.74
CA ALA A 107 -1.10 -9.82 -14.73
C ALA A 107 -0.68 -9.35 -13.33
N THR A 108 -1.62 -8.91 -12.49
CA THR A 108 -1.35 -8.61 -11.08
C THR A 108 -1.05 -9.90 -10.34
N ARG A 109 -1.86 -10.95 -10.56
CA ARG A 109 -1.68 -12.25 -9.90
C ARG A 109 -0.31 -12.86 -10.18
N SER A 110 0.20 -12.74 -11.40
CA SER A 110 1.53 -13.26 -11.75
C SER A 110 2.70 -12.59 -11.03
N ARG A 111 2.48 -11.45 -10.35
CA ARG A 111 3.48 -10.74 -9.54
C ARG A 111 3.47 -11.18 -8.07
N PHE A 112 2.51 -12.01 -7.66
CA PHE A 112 2.43 -12.57 -6.32
C PHE A 112 2.77 -14.05 -6.31
N THR A 113 3.25 -14.53 -5.16
CA THR A 113 3.22 -15.96 -4.84
C THR A 113 1.90 -16.26 -4.15
N GLU A 114 1.00 -16.96 -4.83
CA GLU A 114 -0.32 -17.29 -4.28
C GLU A 114 -0.25 -18.47 -3.32
N ILE A 115 -0.85 -18.30 -2.14
CA ILE A 115 -0.99 -19.35 -1.13
C ILE A 115 -2.48 -19.52 -0.82
N TYR A 116 -3.01 -20.71 -1.11
CA TYR A 116 -4.40 -21.06 -0.82
C TYR A 116 -4.49 -21.72 0.55
N VAL A 117 -5.29 -21.15 1.45
CA VAL A 117 -5.50 -21.70 2.79
C VAL A 117 -6.87 -22.41 2.79
N PRO A 118 -6.93 -23.73 3.02
CA PRO A 118 -8.21 -24.43 3.10
C PRO A 118 -8.98 -23.99 4.34
N ILE A 119 -10.31 -24.02 4.25
CA ILE A 119 -11.18 -23.80 5.41
C ILE A 119 -10.79 -24.79 6.51
N TYR A 120 -10.71 -24.31 7.75
CA TYR A 120 -10.46 -25.17 8.89
C TYR A 120 -11.51 -26.28 8.94
N SER A 121 -11.05 -27.53 9.03
CA SER A 121 -11.96 -28.61 9.39
C SER A 121 -12.60 -28.33 10.75
N GLU A 122 -13.85 -28.75 10.94
CA GLU A 122 -14.55 -28.74 12.24
C GLU A 122 -13.67 -29.19 13.42
N LYS A 123 -12.80 -30.17 13.17
CA LYS A 123 -11.88 -30.71 14.17
C LYS A 123 -10.76 -29.72 14.52
N ILE A 124 -10.17 -29.05 13.54
CA ILE A 124 -9.15 -28.03 13.78
C ILE A 124 -9.78 -26.80 14.45
N PHE A 125 -10.97 -26.40 14.01
CA PHE A 125 -11.70 -25.29 14.62
C PHE A 125 -11.96 -25.53 16.11
N LYS A 126 -12.41 -26.75 16.49
CA LYS A 126 -12.59 -27.15 17.89
C LYS A 126 -11.29 -27.17 18.70
N ILE A 127 -10.17 -27.53 18.08
CA ILE A 127 -8.85 -27.52 18.75
C ILE A 127 -8.42 -26.08 19.00
N LEU A 128 -8.52 -25.20 17.99
CA LEU A 128 -8.15 -23.79 18.09
C LEU A 128 -9.07 -23.03 19.04
N SER A 129 -10.39 -23.31 19.04
CA SER A 129 -11.34 -22.66 19.95
C SER A 129 -11.16 -23.08 21.41
N ASN A 130 -10.66 -24.30 21.65
CA ASN A 130 -10.43 -24.83 23.00
C ASN A 130 -9.03 -24.46 23.53
N GLN A 131 -8.13 -23.99 22.68
CA GLN A 131 -6.89 -23.36 23.13
C GLN A 131 -7.19 -21.90 23.44
N ASN A 132 -7.49 -21.64 24.71
CA ASN A 132 -7.48 -20.30 25.29
C ASN A 132 -6.21 -19.56 24.85
N LEU A 133 -6.36 -18.61 23.92
CA LEU A 133 -5.32 -17.71 23.40
C LEU A 133 -4.85 -16.68 24.46
N THR A 134 -4.92 -17.01 25.76
CA THR A 134 -4.55 -16.14 26.87
C THR A 134 -3.06 -16.13 27.22
N ASN A 135 -2.22 -16.88 26.50
CA ASN A 135 -0.78 -16.91 26.75
C ASN A 135 0.02 -16.33 25.58
N MET A 136 -0.17 -15.04 25.32
CA MET A 136 0.84 -14.19 24.66
C MET A 136 0.80 -12.82 25.34
N GLU A 137 1.41 -12.74 26.54
CA GLU A 137 2.03 -11.51 27.05
C GLU A 137 3.49 -11.45 26.57
#